data_AF-M1LU56-F1
#
_entry.id   AF-M1LU56-F1
#
_cell.length_a   1.000
_cell.length_b   1.000
_cell.length_c   1.000
_cell.angle_alpha   90.00
_cell.angle_beta   90.00
_cell.angle_gamma   90.00
#
_symmetry.space_group_name_H-M   'P 1'
#
loop_
_entity.id
_entity.type
_entity.pdbx_description
1 polymer ?
#
loop_
_entity_poly.entity_id
_entity_poly.type
_entity_poly.pdbx_seq_one_letter_code
_entity_poly.pdbx_strand_id
1 'polypeptide(L)' 'MLNKKASVASKYLGQTLRLMVGIQDYDQYINHMKKNHPDKTPLSYEDFFKACQDSKYGGNGNIKCC' A
#
# COMPACT_ATOMS: atom_id res chain seq x y z
N MET A 1 14.71 -26.16 16.36
CA MET A 1 13.76 -25.71 15.31
C MET A 1 12.63 -24.93 15.97
N LEU A 2 12.89 -23.69 16.39
CA LEU A 2 11.90 -22.88 17.14
C LEU A 2 11.28 -21.81 16.23
N ASN A 3 9.98 -21.98 16.01
CA ASN A 3 8.98 -20.91 15.90
C ASN A 3 9.03 -19.93 14.71
N LYS A 4 8.70 -20.41 13.51
CA LYS A 4 8.30 -19.54 12.37
C LYS A 4 6.81 -19.12 12.36
N LYS A 5 6.01 -19.44 13.39
CA LYS A 5 4.54 -19.20 13.38
C LYS A 5 4.08 -17.87 14.01
N ALA A 6 4.92 -17.20 14.80
CA ALA A 6 4.54 -15.92 15.45
C ALA A 6 4.52 -14.71 14.51
N SER A 7 5.18 -14.80 13.35
CA SER A 7 5.35 -13.65 12.44
C SER A 7 4.08 -13.34 11.62
N VAL A 8 3.21 -14.32 11.41
CA VAL A 8 2.09 -14.16 10.49
C VAL A 8 0.94 -13.39 11.14
N ALA A 9 0.59 -13.73 12.39
CA ALA A 9 -0.48 -13.05 13.14
C ALA A 9 -0.15 -11.57 13.43
N SER A 10 1.10 -11.24 13.77
CA SER A 10 1.52 -9.84 13.97
C SER A 10 1.52 -9.03 12.68
N LYS A 11 1.92 -9.64 11.55
CA LYS A 11 1.81 -9.01 10.22
C LYS A 11 0.35 -8.71 9.85
N TYR A 12 -0.61 -9.57 10.19
CA TYR A 12 -2.01 -9.31 9.91
C TYR A 12 -2.59 -8.20 10.80
N LEU A 13 -2.27 -8.18 12.10
CA LEU A 13 -2.68 -7.09 13.00
C LEU A 13 -2.11 -5.73 12.55
N GLY A 14 -0.84 -5.69 12.17
CA GLY A 14 -0.21 -4.48 11.61
C GLY A 14 -0.86 -4.02 10.30
N GLN A 15 -1.26 -4.95 9.43
CA GLN A 15 -2.00 -4.63 8.21
C GLN A 15 -3.39 -4.04 8.51
N THR A 16 -4.14 -4.62 9.45
CA THR A 16 -5.47 -4.12 9.83
C THR A 16 -5.40 -2.72 10.46
N LEU A 17 -4.45 -2.49 11.38
CA LEU A 17 -4.23 -1.16 11.97
C LEU A 17 -3.78 -0.14 10.92
N ARG A 18 -2.93 -0.55 9.98
CA ARG A 18 -2.44 0.32 8.89
C ARG A 18 -3.55 0.70 7.91
N LEU A 19 -4.46 -0.22 7.60
CA LEU A 19 -5.67 0.04 6.85
C LEU A 19 -6.60 1.01 7.60
N MET A 20 -6.75 0.87 8.93
CA MET A 20 -7.56 1.78 9.74
C MET A 20 -7.03 3.22 9.76
N VAL A 21 -5.71 3.43 9.74
CA VAL A 21 -5.10 4.78 9.67
C VAL A 21 -5.10 5.33 8.24
N GLY A 22 -5.40 4.47 7.25
CA GLY A 22 -5.37 4.81 5.82
C GLY A 22 -3.96 5.03 5.29
N ILE A 23 -2.94 4.41 5.89
CA ILE A 23 -1.54 4.56 5.46
C ILE A 23 -1.28 3.50 4.38
N GLN A 24 -1.35 3.90 3.12
CA GLN A 24 -0.95 3.03 2.02
C GLN A 24 0.57 2.79 2.07
N ASP A 25 0.99 1.56 1.78
CA ASP A 25 2.40 1.15 1.78
C ASP A 25 2.96 1.15 0.36
N TYR A 26 4.13 1.80 0.18
CA TYR A 26 4.75 1.87 -1.15
C TYR A 26 5.19 0.48 -1.64
N ASP A 27 5.76 -0.37 -0.77
CA ASP A 27 6.17 -1.72 -1.18
C ASP A 27 4.98 -2.60 -1.57
N GLN A 28 3.85 -2.51 -0.83
CA GLN A 28 2.62 -3.18 -1.26
C GLN A 28 2.08 -2.64 -2.58
N TYR A 29 2.14 -1.32 -2.82
CA TYR A 29 1.77 -0.71 -4.09
C TYR A 29 2.62 -1.25 -5.25
N ILE A 30 3.95 -1.29 -5.09
CA ILE A 30 4.86 -1.86 -6.11
C ILE A 30 4.54 -3.33 -6.37
N ASN A 31 4.30 -4.11 -5.32
CA ASN A 31 3.93 -5.52 -5.47
C ASN A 31 2.58 -5.69 -6.17
N HIS A 32 1.61 -4.82 -5.89
CA HIS A 32 0.33 -4.79 -6.58
C HIS A 32 0.50 -4.44 -8.06
N MET A 33 1.27 -3.39 -8.38
CA MET A 33 1.57 -2.97 -9.75
C MET A 33 2.24 -4.10 -10.53
N LYS A 34 3.27 -4.73 -9.97
CA LYS A 34 3.97 -5.85 -10.63
C LYS A 34 3.06 -7.05 -10.90
N LYS A 35 2.07 -7.31 -10.05
CA LYS A 35 1.16 -8.46 -10.17
C LYS A 35 -0.02 -8.19 -11.11
N ASN A 36 -0.62 -7.01 -11.04
CA ASN A 36 -1.87 -6.70 -11.73
C ASN A 36 -1.66 -5.81 -12.97
N HIS A 37 -0.57 -5.06 -13.02
CA HIS A 37 -0.23 -4.12 -14.09
C HIS A 37 1.25 -4.24 -14.50
N PRO A 38 1.72 -5.42 -14.95
CA PRO A 38 3.12 -5.63 -15.32
C PRO A 38 3.57 -4.70 -16.47
N ASP A 39 2.63 -4.26 -17.30
CA ASP A 39 2.89 -3.37 -18.44
C ASP A 39 2.94 -1.88 -18.06
N LYS A 40 2.62 -1.53 -16.81
CA LYS A 40 2.62 -0.13 -16.35
C LYS A 40 3.81 0.13 -15.44
N THR A 41 4.49 1.24 -15.67
CA THR A 41 5.53 1.73 -14.75
C THR A 41 4.87 2.23 -13.46
N PRO A 42 5.30 1.73 -12.28
CA PRO A 42 4.82 2.24 -11.00
C PRO A 42 5.19 3.71 -10.78
N LEU A 43 4.37 4.43 -10.02
CA LEU A 43 4.65 5.79 -9.58
C LEU A 43 5.94 5.85 -8.75
N SER A 44 6.61 7.01 -8.80
CA SER A 44 7.68 7.32 -7.86
C SER A 44 7.14 7.38 -6.43
N TYR A 45 8.02 7.25 -5.43
CA TYR A 45 7.62 7.35 -4.03
C TYR A 45 6.93 8.69 -3.72
N GLU A 46 7.47 9.79 -4.26
CA GLU A 46 6.95 11.13 -4.04
C GLU A 46 5.56 11.33 -4.67
N ASP A 47 5.37 10.83 -5.89
CA ASP A 47 4.08 10.91 -6.59
C ASP A 47 3.03 10.03 -5.91
N PHE A 48 3.42 8.84 -5.45
CA PHE A 48 2.56 7.98 -4.66
C PHE A 48 2.15 8.65 -3.33
N PHE A 49 3.09 9.29 -2.64
CA PHE A 49 2.81 9.99 -1.38
C PHE A 49 1.87 11.18 -1.58
N LYS A 50 2.14 12.03 -2.58
CA LYS A 50 1.25 13.14 -2.95
C LYS A 50 -0.14 12.65 -3.31
N ALA A 51 -0.24 11.58 -4.09
CA ALA A 51 -1.52 11.03 -4.48
C ALA A 51 -2.27 10.37 -3.31
N CYS A 52 -1.58 9.81 -2.31
CA CYS A 52 -2.18 9.39 -1.04
C CYS A 52 -2.69 10.58 -0.23
N GLN A 53 -1.92 11.66 -0.19
CA GLN A 53 -2.28 12.90 0.50
C GLN A 53 -3.49 13.56 -0.16
N ASP A 54 -3.52 13.67 -1.48
CA ASP A 54 -4.68 14.17 -2.21
C ASP A 54 -5.88 13.26 -1.96
N SER A 55 -5.76 11.94 -2.06
CA SER A 55 -6.88 11.04 -1.77
C SER A 55 -7.47 11.22 -0.36
N LYS A 56 -6.69 11.70 0.62
CA LYS A 56 -7.13 11.90 2.01
C LYS A 56 -7.58 13.34 2.31
N TYR A 57 -7.01 14.34 1.64
CA TYR A 57 -7.19 15.76 1.99
C TYR A 57 -7.67 16.64 0.82
N GLY A 58 -7.52 16.20 -0.43
CA GLY A 58 -7.91 16.92 -1.64
C GLY A 58 -8.95 16.13 -2.42
N GLY A 59 -10.21 16.58 -2.40
CA GLY A 59 -11.38 15.87 -2.96
C GLY A 59 -11.37 15.51 -4.45
N ASN A 60 -10.22 15.58 -5.14
CA ASN A 60 -10.06 15.28 -6.56
C ASN A 60 -8.94 14.25 -6.88
N GLY A 61 -8.06 13.90 -5.94
CA GLY A 61 -6.94 12.98 -6.19
C GLY A 61 -7.32 11.52 -6.00
N ASN A 62 -8.10 10.98 -6.93
CA ASN A 62 -8.39 9.55 -6.92
C ASN A 62 -7.23 8.81 -7.62
N ILE A 63 -6.39 8.10 -6.86
CA ILE A 63 -5.62 6.98 -7.44
C ILE A 63 -6.63 5.87 -7.74
N LYS A 64 -7.31 5.95 -8.89
CA LYS A 64 -8.13 4.84 -9.41
C LYS A 64 -7.20 3.79 -10.00
N CYS A 65 -6.54 3.05 -9.14
CA CYS A 65 -5.90 1.79 -9.51
C CYS A 65 -6.83 0.69 -9.00
N CYS A 66 -7.65 0.20 -9.94
CA CYS A 66 -8.83 -0.66 -9.76
C CYS A 66 -10.07 0.08 -9.24
#